data_AF-A0A7D5Z9N5-F1
#
_entry.id   AF-A0A7D5Z9N5-F1
#
_cell.length_a   1.000
_cell.length_b   1.000
_cell.length_c   1.000
_cell.angle_alpha   90.00
_cell.angle_beta   90.00
_cell.angle_gamma   90.00
#
_symmetry.space_group_name_H-M   'P 1'
#
loop_
_entity.id
_entity.type
_entity.pdbx_description
1 polymer ?
#
loop_
_entity_poly.entity_id
_entity_poly.type
_entity_poly.pdbx_seq_one_letter_code
_entity_poly.pdbx_strand_id
1 'polypeptide(L)'
;MVDILVYNATARNEKGTIFDISEEQWASTFRVNTDSYSYLTKAILPFMAKNGCISNSASVDSYIGVPSRLDYATTKAPIIAFTRSLSNYLIKKGLRVNAVAAGPVWTPSVASGMEKPRQQGHGLGNWTPMD
;
A
#
# COMPACT_ATOMS: atom_id res chain seq x y z
N MET A 1 -7.35 21.07 11.03
CA MET A 1 -8.35 19.99 10.90
C MET A 1 -8.07 19.25 9.62
N VAL A 2 -8.33 17.94 9.55
CA VAL A 2 -8.06 17.10 8.36
C VAL A 2 -9.32 16.34 7.97
N ASP A 3 -9.79 16.51 6.73
CA ASP A 3 -11.00 15.85 6.25
C ASP A 3 -10.71 14.47 5.63
N ILE A 4 -9.58 14.36 4.93
CA ILE A 4 -9.22 13.16 4.16
C ILE A 4 -7.77 12.80 4.43
N LEU A 5 -7.55 11.56 4.84
CA LEU A 5 -6.24 10.95 4.94
C LEU A 5 -6.11 9.87 3.86
N VAL A 6 -5.06 9.94 3.04
CA VAL A 6 -4.79 8.93 2.01
C VAL A 6 -3.45 8.28 2.27
N TYR A 7 -3.46 7.00 2.59
CA TYR A 7 -2.24 6.20 2.63
C TYR A 7 -1.91 5.65 1.26
N ASN A 8 -0.93 6.26 0.60
CA ASN A 8 -0.47 5.84 -0.73
C ASN A 8 1.01 5.41 -0.77
N ALA A 9 1.81 5.86 0.20
CA ALA A 9 3.24 5.55 0.23
C ALA A 9 3.49 4.04 0.32
N THR A 10 4.48 3.55 -0.44
CA THR A 10 4.84 2.13 -0.46
C THR A 10 6.31 1.95 -0.83
N ALA A 11 6.97 0.99 -0.20
CA ALA A 11 8.24 0.41 -0.61
C ALA A 11 7.97 -0.93 -1.32
N ARG A 12 8.68 -1.19 -2.41
CA ARG A 12 8.62 -2.43 -3.19
C ARG A 12 9.97 -2.65 -3.86
N ASN A 13 10.60 -3.78 -3.57
CA ASN A 13 11.83 -4.23 -4.22
C ASN A 13 11.66 -5.71 -4.59
N GLU A 14 11.72 -6.06 -5.87
CA GLU A 14 11.48 -7.44 -6.30
C GLU A 14 12.69 -8.33 -6.05
N LYS A 15 12.43 -9.57 -5.65
CA LYS A 15 13.44 -10.61 -5.44
C LYS A 15 12.94 -11.93 -6.01
N GLY A 16 13.82 -12.67 -6.70
CA GLY A 16 13.46 -13.91 -7.36
C GLY A 16 13.09 -15.03 -6.40
N THR A 17 13.74 -15.07 -5.24
CA THR A 17 13.50 -16.07 -4.20
C THR A 17 13.43 -15.44 -2.81
N ILE A 18 12.87 -16.16 -1.84
CA ILE A 18 12.86 -15.73 -0.42
C ILE A 18 14.28 -15.55 0.15
N PHE A 19 15.25 -16.32 -0.34
CA PHE A 19 16.63 -16.26 0.13
C PHE A 19 17.34 -14.96 -0.29
N ASP A 20 16.84 -14.29 -1.32
CA ASP A 20 17.39 -13.02 -1.80
C ASP A 20 16.81 -11.80 -1.06
N ILE A 21 15.83 -12.01 -0.18
CA ILE A 21 15.23 -10.96 0.65
C ILE A 21 16.03 -10.86 1.94
N SER A 22 16.82 -9.80 2.07
CA SER A 22 17.56 -9.54 3.31
C SER A 22 16.61 -9.16 4.46
N GLU A 23 17.07 -9.38 5.69
CA GLU A 23 16.30 -8.99 6.88
C GLU A 23 16.04 -7.47 6.90
N GLU A 24 17.01 -6.67 6.44
CA GLU A 24 16.88 -5.22 6.33
C GLU A 24 15.83 -4.83 5.29
N GLN A 25 15.79 -5.50 4.13
CA GLN A 25 14.75 -5.28 3.13
C GLN A 25 13.39 -5.60 3.73
N TRP A 26 13.23 -6.79 4.33
CA TRP A 26 11.98 -7.22 4.94
C TRP A 26 11.49 -6.19 5.98
N ALA A 27 12.35 -5.84 6.93
CA ALA A 27 12.03 -4.88 7.98
C ALA A 27 11.68 -3.49 7.43
N SER A 28 12.44 -3.01 6.42
CA SER A 28 12.18 -1.72 5.79
C SER A 28 10.84 -1.70 5.05
N THR A 29 10.53 -2.75 4.28
CA THR A 29 9.26 -2.91 3.57
C THR A 29 8.08 -2.88 4.55
N PHE A 30 8.16 -3.60 5.69
CA PHE A 30 7.13 -3.58 6.72
C PHE A 30 6.98 -2.22 7.41
N ARG A 31 8.09 -1.58 7.76
CA ARG A 31 8.07 -0.27 8.42
C ARG A 31 7.36 0.78 7.58
N VAL A 32 7.62 0.79 6.26
CA VAL A 32 6.98 1.73 5.33
C VAL A 32 5.52 1.32 5.05
N ASN A 33 5.26 0.06 4.75
CA ASN A 33 3.96 -0.37 4.21
C ASN A 33 2.92 -0.70 5.29
N THR A 34 3.35 -1.00 6.51
CA THR A 34 2.49 -1.47 7.60
C THR A 34 2.57 -0.56 8.81
N ASP A 35 3.77 -0.34 9.37
CA ASP A 35 3.89 0.39 10.65
C ASP A 35 3.46 1.86 10.51
N SER A 36 3.77 2.47 9.36
CA SER A 36 3.37 3.84 9.04
C SER A 36 1.86 4.08 9.16
N TYR A 37 1.02 3.07 8.87
CA TYR A 37 -0.43 3.15 8.98
C TYR A 37 -0.85 3.36 10.43
N SER A 38 -0.27 2.58 11.34
CA SER A 38 -0.53 2.71 12.77
C SER A 38 -0.04 4.06 13.31
N TYR A 39 1.19 4.45 13.00
CA TYR A 39 1.78 5.68 13.52
C TYR A 39 1.06 6.94 13.05
N LEU A 40 0.81 7.06 11.74
CA LEU A 40 0.14 8.23 11.20
C LEU A 40 -1.34 8.28 11.62
N THR A 41 -2.02 7.13 11.78
CA THR A 41 -3.41 7.11 12.25
C THR A 41 -3.47 7.66 13.67
N LYS A 42 -2.58 7.19 14.55
CA LYS A 42 -2.49 7.71 15.94
C LYS A 42 -2.25 9.21 15.99
N ALA A 43 -1.36 9.72 15.13
CA ALA A 43 -1.00 11.14 15.10
C ALA A 43 -2.13 12.02 14.56
N ILE A 44 -2.84 11.58 13.52
CA ILE A 44 -3.80 12.42 12.80
C ILE A 44 -5.23 12.31 13.31
N LEU A 45 -5.59 11.18 13.92
CA LEU A 45 -6.96 10.90 14.36
C LEU A 45 -7.56 11.98 15.28
N PRO A 46 -6.82 12.62 16.21
CA PRO A 46 -7.35 13.72 17.01
C PRO A 46 -7.77 14.96 16.20
N PHE A 47 -7.21 15.12 15.00
CA PHE A 47 -7.43 16.29 14.14
C PHE A 47 -8.41 16.02 12.99
N MET A 48 -8.93 14.79 12.87
CA MET A 48 -9.86 14.39 11.82
C MET A 48 -11.21 15.08 11.99
N ALA A 49 -11.73 15.67 10.91
CA ALA A 49 -13.05 16.28 10.87
C ALA A 49 -14.15 15.23 11.05
N LYS A 50 -15.29 15.63 11.63
CA LYS A 50 -16.50 14.79 11.64
C LYS A 50 -16.91 14.50 10.19
N ASN A 51 -17.34 13.27 9.90
CA ASN A 51 -17.66 12.80 8.56
C ASN A 51 -16.47 12.72 7.58
N GLY A 52 -15.24 12.93 8.07
CA GLY A 52 -14.03 12.70 7.30
C GLY A 52 -13.82 11.22 6.93
N CYS A 53 -12.79 10.95 6.12
CA CYS A 53 -12.47 9.59 5.72
C CYS A 53 -10.98 9.28 5.59
N ILE A 54 -10.67 7.99 5.74
CA ILE A 54 -9.36 7.41 5.53
C ILE A 54 -9.45 6.47 4.33
N SER A 55 -8.54 6.62 3.36
CA SER A 55 -8.40 5.73 2.21
C SER A 55 -7.03 5.07 2.21
N ASN A 56 -7.02 3.74 2.18
CA ASN A 56 -5.82 2.92 2.27
C ASN A 56 -5.46 2.30 0.92
N SER A 57 -4.21 2.40 0.50
CA SER A 57 -3.72 1.75 -0.71
C SER A 57 -3.25 0.31 -0.43
N ALA A 58 -4.16 -0.64 -0.66
CA ALA A 58 -3.86 -2.06 -0.70
C ALA A 58 -3.29 -2.46 -2.07
N SER A 59 -3.39 -3.74 -2.45
CA SER A 59 -2.94 -4.25 -3.74
C SER A 59 -3.68 -5.53 -4.10
N VAL A 60 -3.81 -5.83 -5.40
CA VAL A 60 -4.23 -7.16 -5.87
C VAL A 60 -3.30 -8.26 -5.36
N ASP A 61 -2.02 -7.93 -5.12
CA ASP A 61 -1.01 -8.85 -4.60
C ASP A 61 -1.40 -9.45 -3.24
N SER A 62 -2.20 -8.73 -2.43
CA SER A 62 -2.74 -9.25 -1.17
C SER A 62 -3.65 -10.47 -1.34
N TYR A 63 -4.18 -10.67 -2.55
CA TYR A 63 -5.18 -11.69 -2.85
C TYR A 63 -4.62 -12.81 -3.73
N ILE A 64 -3.75 -12.47 -4.68
CA ILE A 64 -3.26 -13.43 -5.69
C ILE A 64 -1.89 -14.02 -5.34
N GLY A 65 -1.06 -13.30 -4.59
CA GLY A 65 0.32 -13.69 -4.28
C GLY A 65 1.22 -13.74 -5.52
N VAL A 66 2.17 -12.81 -5.64
CA VAL A 66 3.14 -12.81 -6.76
C VAL A 66 4.52 -13.22 -6.23
N PRO A 67 5.11 -14.33 -6.71
CA PRO A 67 6.34 -14.88 -6.14
C PRO A 67 7.50 -13.90 -6.04
N SER A 68 7.70 -13.02 -7.04
CA SER A 68 8.80 -12.04 -7.04
C SER A 68 8.64 -10.90 -6.03
N ARG A 69 7.50 -10.85 -5.32
CA ARG A 69 7.05 -9.71 -4.49
C ARG A 69 6.62 -10.17 -3.11
N LEU A 70 7.27 -11.19 -2.58
CA LEU A 70 6.83 -11.87 -1.36
C LEU A 70 6.67 -10.91 -0.17
N ASP A 71 7.69 -10.13 0.16
CA ASP A 71 7.66 -9.17 1.27
C ASP A 71 6.59 -8.09 1.04
N TYR A 72 6.56 -7.49 -0.15
CA TYR A 72 5.55 -6.50 -0.55
C TYR A 72 4.12 -7.05 -0.43
N ALA A 73 3.82 -8.18 -1.05
CA ALA A 73 2.50 -8.82 -1.02
C ALA A 73 2.08 -9.11 0.42
N THR A 74 3.02 -9.60 1.23
CA THR A 74 2.80 -9.85 2.66
C THR A 74 2.43 -8.55 3.39
N THR A 75 3.08 -7.41 3.11
CA THR A 75 2.70 -6.13 3.74
C THR A 75 1.36 -5.55 3.28
N LYS A 76 0.90 -5.89 2.08
CA LYS A 76 -0.39 -5.41 1.57
C LYS A 76 -1.58 -6.15 2.16
N ALA A 77 -1.40 -7.36 2.70
CA ALA A 77 -2.47 -8.10 3.37
C ALA A 77 -2.92 -7.47 4.72
N PRO A 78 -2.02 -7.08 5.64
CA PRO A 78 -2.35 -6.34 6.85
C PRO A 78 -3.17 -5.07 6.61
N ILE A 79 -2.96 -4.38 5.49
CA ILE A 79 -3.73 -3.18 5.15
C ILE A 79 -5.23 -3.50 5.05
N ILE A 80 -5.61 -4.65 4.48
CA ILE A 80 -7.01 -5.07 4.38
C ILE A 80 -7.60 -5.32 5.77
N ALA A 81 -6.87 -6.03 6.63
CA ALA A 81 -7.29 -6.28 8.00
C ALA A 81 -7.38 -4.98 8.81
N PHE A 82 -6.36 -4.12 8.72
CA PHE A 82 -6.31 -2.80 9.37
C PHE A 82 -7.49 -1.93 8.95
N THR A 83 -7.80 -1.88 7.66
CA THR A 83 -8.94 -1.13 7.11
C THR A 83 -10.25 -1.56 7.75
N ARG A 84 -10.53 -2.87 7.78
CA ARG A 84 -11.77 -3.43 8.34
C ARG A 84 -11.86 -3.23 9.85
N SER A 85 -10.75 -3.41 10.56
CA SER A 85 -10.71 -3.21 12.01
C SER A 85 -10.89 -1.74 12.37
N LEU A 86 -10.21 -0.84 11.66
CA LEU A 86 -10.27 0.60 11.92
C LEU A 86 -11.62 1.20 11.50
N SER A 87 -12.25 0.70 10.43
CA SER A 87 -13.61 1.12 10.06
C SER A 87 -14.60 0.83 11.17
N ASN A 88 -14.53 -0.36 11.76
CA ASN A 88 -15.39 -0.77 12.87
C ASN A 88 -15.12 0.06 14.13
N TYR A 89 -13.85 0.40 14.38
CA TYR A 89 -13.45 1.24 15.51
C TYR A 89 -13.95 2.68 15.39
N LEU A 90 -13.92 3.25 14.18
CA LEU A 90 -14.17 4.68 13.96
C LEU A 90 -15.61 5.03 13.53
N ILE A 91 -16.46 4.04 13.23
CA ILE A 91 -17.82 4.31 12.76
C ILE A 91 -18.65 5.15 13.75
N LYS A 92 -18.49 4.93 15.06
CA LYS A 92 -19.18 5.71 16.11
C LYS A 92 -18.71 7.17 16.18
N LYS A 93 -17.54 7.49 15.62
CA LYS A 93 -17.03 8.87 15.46
C LYS A 93 -17.49 9.51 14.14
N GLY A 94 -18.25 8.79 13.31
CA GLY A 94 -18.71 9.26 12.01
C GLY A 94 -17.63 9.24 10.92
N LEU A 95 -16.48 8.59 11.16
CA LEU A 95 -15.42 8.50 10.16
C LEU A 95 -15.57 7.22 9.33
N ARG A 96 -15.28 7.32 8.04
CA ARG A 96 -15.25 6.17 7.12
C ARG A 96 -13.82 5.73 6.86
N VAL A 97 -13.58 4.43 6.77
CA VAL A 97 -12.26 3.87 6.42
C VAL A 97 -12.46 2.84 5.32
N ASN A 98 -11.77 3.00 4.19
CA ASN A 98 -11.87 2.11 3.04
C ASN A 98 -10.49 1.82 2.45
N ALA A 99 -10.40 0.79 1.62
CA ALA A 99 -9.18 0.46 0.90
C ALA A 99 -9.44 0.30 -0.60
N VAL A 100 -8.45 0.66 -1.40
CA VAL A 100 -8.40 0.40 -2.84
C VAL A 100 -7.30 -0.63 -3.09
N ALA A 101 -7.67 -1.77 -3.68
CA ALA A 101 -6.74 -2.82 -4.09
C ALA A 101 -6.49 -2.70 -5.59
N ALA A 102 -5.50 -1.89 -5.96
CA ALA A 102 -5.17 -1.67 -7.36
C ALA A 102 -4.54 -2.93 -8.00
N GLY A 103 -4.88 -3.15 -9.27
CA GLY A 103 -4.17 -4.07 -10.16
C GLY A 103 -2.85 -3.48 -10.65
N PRO A 104 -2.26 -3.99 -11.74
CA PRO A 104 -1.08 -3.39 -12.35
C PRO A 104 -1.40 -1.98 -12.85
N VAL A 105 -0.69 -0.98 -12.32
CA VAL A 105 -0.77 0.41 -12.74
C VAL A 105 0.64 0.88 -13.09
N TRP A 106 0.81 1.47 -14.26
CA TRP A 106 2.09 2.03 -14.70
C TRP A 106 2.45 3.25 -13.84
N THR A 107 3.52 3.14 -13.04
CA THR A 107 3.98 4.20 -12.11
C THR A 107 5.51 4.16 -12.00
N PRO A 108 6.18 5.27 -11.59
CA PRO A 108 7.63 5.28 -11.41
C PRO A 108 8.14 4.18 -10.45
N SER A 109 7.40 3.86 -9.38
CA SER A 109 7.76 2.79 -8.44
C SER A 109 7.79 1.41 -9.09
N VAL A 110 6.98 1.18 -10.13
CA VAL A 110 6.99 -0.07 -10.90
C VAL A 110 8.23 -0.10 -11.79
N ALA A 111 8.59 1.01 -12.44
CA ALA A 111 9.77 1.09 -13.29
C ALA A 111 11.09 0.94 -12.51
N SER A 112 11.19 1.53 -11.30
CA SER A 112 12.41 1.48 -10.48
C SER A 112 12.61 0.15 -9.74
N GLY A 113 11.54 -0.61 -9.50
CA GLY A 113 11.57 -1.85 -8.72
C GLY A 113 11.84 -3.11 -9.54
N MET A 114 11.91 -3.01 -10.87
CA MET A 114 12.14 -4.14 -11.78
C MET A 114 13.63 -4.33 -12.08
N GLU A 115 14.19 -5.53 -11.87
CA GLU A 115 15.55 -5.87 -12.31
C GLU A 115 15.67 -5.97 -13.86
N LYS A 116 14.57 -6.30 -14.55
CA LYS A 116 14.49 -6.31 -16.01
C LYS A 116 13.16 -5.69 -16.43
N PRO A 117 13.14 -4.81 -17.44
CA PRO A 117 11.88 -4.24 -17.93
C PRO A 117 11.04 -5.37 -18.52
N ARG A 118 10.03 -5.83 -17.77
CA ARG A 118 9.13 -6.89 -18.22
C ARG A 118 7.68 -6.39 -18.13
N GLN A 119 7.12 -6.25 -19.32
CA GLN A 119 5.75 -5.90 -19.67
C GLN A 119 5.37 -4.43 -19.45
N GLN A 120 5.36 -3.71 -20.58
CA GLN A 120 4.42 -2.61 -20.82
C GLN A 120 3.05 -3.04 -20.29
N GLY A 121 2.41 -2.17 -19.51
CA GLY A 121 1.05 -2.41 -19.04
C GLY A 121 0.18 -2.85 -20.22
N HIS A 122 -0.75 -3.78 -19.98
CA HIS A 122 -1.74 -4.22 -20.96
C HIS A 122 -2.62 -3.03 -21.42
N GLY A 123 -2.06 -2.13 -22.25
CA GLY A 123 -2.65 -0.85 -22.67
C GLY A 123 -2.78 0.23 -21.60
N LEU A 124 -2.70 -0.10 -20.30
CA LEU A 124 -2.93 0.84 -19.20
C LEU A 124 -1.64 1.59 -18.81
N GLY A 125 -1.60 2.89 -19.11
CA GLY A 125 -0.53 3.79 -18.70
C GLY A 125 0.58 4.03 -19.74
N ASN A 126 0.49 3.41 -20.92
CA ASN A 126 1.42 3.64 -22.05
C ASN A 126 1.34 5.07 -22.62
N TRP A 127 0.33 5.86 -22.24
CA TRP A 127 0.15 7.25 -22.62
C TRP A 127 0.73 8.24 -21.60
N THR A 128 1.12 7.77 -20.42
CA THR A 128 1.69 8.63 -19.38
C THR A 128 3.19 8.76 -19.65
N PRO A 129 3.68 9.95 -20.08
CA PRO A 129 5.09 10.16 -20.31
C PRO A 129 5.84 9.92 -18.99
N MET A 130 6.84 9.05 -19.04
CA MET A 130 7.68 8.68 -17.90
C MET A 130 9.12 8.73 -18.41
N ASP A 131 9.46 9.90 -18.96
CA ASP A 131 10.80 10.28 -19.40
C ASP A 131 11.67 10.62 -18.19
#